data_AF-A0A351VCS2-F1
#
_entry.id   AF-A0A351VCS2-F1
#
_cell.length_a   1.000
_cell.length_b   1.000
_cell.length_c   1.000
_cell.angle_alpha   90.00
_cell.angle_beta   90.00
_cell.angle_gamma   90.00
#
_symmetry.space_group_name_H-M   'P 1'
#
loop_
_entity.id
_entity.type
_entity.pdbx_description
1 polymer ?
#
loop_
_entity_poly.entity_id
_entity_poly.type
_entity_poly.pdbx_seq_one_letter_code
_entity_poly.pdbx_strand_id
1 'polypeptide(L)'
;MQEYDDAVLTCFLKKQGQLFPEDVAESPEEAEAFLEDCMAVVVGSVREVWEYFEEAGIDMEGADEEEILGADEVFEIGDGRYLIVEG
;
A
#
# COMPACT_ATOMS: atom_id res chain seq x y z
N MET A 1 16.94 -6.85 8.31
CA MET A 1 16.33 -7.66 7.23
C MET A 1 15.54 -6.65 6.44
N GLN A 2 15.66 -6.63 5.10
CA GLN A 2 14.80 -5.74 4.32
C GLN A 2 13.36 -6.21 4.52
N GLU A 3 12.50 -5.33 5.03
CA GLU A 3 11.11 -5.65 5.35
C GLU A 3 10.26 -5.66 4.07
N TYR A 4 10.67 -4.87 3.07
CA TYR A 4 10.07 -4.78 1.75
C TYR A 4 11.08 -5.17 0.66
N ASP A 5 10.60 -5.83 -0.40
CA ASP A 5 11.45 -6.15 -1.54
C ASP A 5 11.47 -5.04 -2.60
N ASP A 6 12.38 -5.18 -3.57
CA ASP A 6 12.57 -4.21 -4.65
C ASP A 6 11.29 -3.90 -5.42
N ALA A 7 10.37 -4.87 -5.56
CA ALA A 7 9.12 -4.67 -6.30
C ALA A 7 8.17 -3.76 -5.52
N VAL A 8 8.08 -3.94 -4.20
CA VAL A 8 7.29 -3.09 -3.30
C VAL A 8 7.85 -1.67 -3.28
N LEU A 9 9.16 -1.52 -3.04
CA LEU A 9 9.82 -0.21 -2.97
C LEU A 9 9.69 0.55 -4.30
N THR A 10 9.90 -0.15 -5.42
CA THR A 10 9.74 0.43 -6.76
C THR A 10 8.30 0.83 -7.06
N CYS A 11 7.32 0.05 -6.58
CA CYS A 11 5.90 0.38 -6.75
C CYS A 11 5.55 1.66 -5.99
N PHE A 12 5.92 1.74 -4.71
CA PHE A 12 5.68 2.92 -3.89
C PHE A 12 6.32 4.17 -4.50
N LEU A 13 7.62 4.15 -4.83
CA LEU A 13 8.32 5.31 -5.41
C LEU A 13 7.65 5.85 -6.69
N LYS A 14 7.10 4.96 -7.53
CA LYS A 14 6.45 5.35 -8.79
C LYS A 14 5.03 5.89 -8.59
N LYS A 15 4.36 5.47 -7.53
CA LYS A 15 2.94 5.71 -7.31
C LYS A 15 2.65 6.58 -6.08
N GLN A 16 3.66 6.97 -5.29
CA GLN A 16 3.49 7.76 -4.06
C GLN A 16 2.64 9.02 -4.25
N GLY A 17 2.66 9.60 -5.46
CA GLY A 17 1.81 10.71 -5.88
C GLY A 17 0.29 10.44 -5.86
N GLN A 18 -0.14 9.17 -5.72
CA GLN A 18 -1.55 8.83 -5.54
C GLN A 18 -2.03 9.14 -4.12
N LEU A 19 -1.16 8.95 -3.12
CA LEU A 19 -1.48 9.16 -1.70
C LEU A 19 -0.99 10.52 -1.19
N PHE A 20 0.19 10.95 -1.66
CA PHE A 20 0.84 12.18 -1.21
C PHE A 20 0.93 13.20 -2.35
N PRO A 21 0.67 14.50 -2.10
CA PRO A 21 0.76 15.54 -3.13
C PRO A 21 2.21 15.86 -3.57
N GLU A 22 3.21 15.45 -2.78
CA GLU A 22 4.63 15.62 -3.06
C GLU A 22 5.35 14.29 -2.80
N ASP A 23 6.49 14.07 -3.45
CA ASP A 23 7.29 12.86 -3.24
C ASP A 23 7.86 12.87 -1.80
N VAL A 24 7.50 11.84 -1.03
CA VAL A 24 7.96 11.61 0.34
C VAL A 24 9.26 10.80 0.40
N ALA A 25 9.62 10.14 -0.70
CA ALA A 25 10.87 9.40 -0.86
C ALA A 25 11.42 9.51 -2.29
N GLU A 26 12.75 9.65 -2.43
CA GLU A 26 13.43 9.74 -3.74
C GLU A 26 14.28 8.49 -4.07
N SER A 27 14.51 7.60 -3.08
CA SER A 27 15.33 6.40 -3.23
C SER A 27 14.69 5.17 -2.57
N PRO A 28 15.08 3.94 -2.96
CA PRO A 28 14.57 2.72 -2.32
C PRO A 28 14.81 2.69 -0.81
N GLU A 29 15.96 3.20 -0.35
CA GLU A 29 16.30 3.28 1.07
C GLU A 29 15.40 4.26 1.83
N GLU A 30 15.06 5.41 1.24
CA GLU A 30 14.11 6.36 1.82
C GLU A 30 12.68 5.82 1.80
N ALA A 31 12.29 5.13 0.74
CA ALA A 31 11.00 4.48 0.64
C ALA A 31 10.86 3.38 1.71
N GLU A 32 11.89 2.57 1.92
CA GLU A 32 11.90 1.55 2.97
C GLU A 32 11.71 2.19 4.36
N ALA A 33 12.49 3.22 4.68
CA ALA A 33 12.37 3.92 5.96
C ALA A 33 10.98 4.57 6.15
N PHE A 34 10.43 5.17 5.09
CA PHE A 34 9.09 5.77 5.14
C PHE A 34 8.01 4.72 5.38
N LEU A 35 8.06 3.60 4.66
CA LEU A 35 7.07 2.53 4.79
C LEU A 35 7.15 1.86 6.17
N GLU A 36 8.35 1.68 6.72
CA GLU A 36 8.56 1.21 8.10
C GLU A 36 7.93 2.17 9.13
N ASP A 37 8.17 3.48 8.97
CA ASP A 37 7.60 4.51 9.86
C ASP A 37 6.07 4.58 9.77
N CYS A 38 5.51 4.40 8.57
CA CYS A 38 4.06 4.31 8.32
C CYS A 38 3.45 2.96 8.71
N MET A 39 4.25 1.99 9.16
CA MET A 39 3.82 0.62 9.45
C MET A 39 3.07 -0.03 8.28
N ALA A 40 3.53 0.23 7.05
CA ALA A 40 2.87 -0.21 5.84
C ALA A 40 2.84 -1.74 5.73
N VAL A 41 1.75 -2.29 5.21
CA VAL A 41 1.52 -3.74 5.19
C VAL A 41 1.50 -4.26 3.76
N VAL A 42 2.16 -5.39 3.50
CA VAL A 42 2.09 -6.10 2.22
C VAL A 42 1.21 -7.34 2.38
N VAL A 43 0.17 -7.43 1.56
CA VAL A 43 -0.78 -8.54 1.53
C VAL A 43 -0.78 -9.26 0.19
N GLY A 44 -1.17 -10.53 0.18
CA GLY A 44 -1.09 -11.43 -0.97
C GLY A 44 -2.37 -11.56 -1.79
N SER A 45 -3.44 -10.84 -1.46
CA SER A 45 -4.68 -10.85 -2.22
C SER A 45 -5.59 -9.65 -1.91
N VAL A 46 -6.52 -9.35 -2.82
CA VAL A 46 -7.57 -8.34 -2.62
C VAL A 46 -8.40 -8.62 -1.37
N ARG A 47 -8.63 -9.90 -1.07
CA ARG A 47 -9.36 -10.30 0.14
C ARG A 47 -8.62 -9.90 1.42
N GLU A 48 -7.29 -10.00 1.45
CA GLU A 48 -6.52 -9.58 2.62
C GLU A 48 -6.49 -8.04 2.75
N VAL A 49 -6.60 -7.30 1.64
CA VAL A 49 -6.83 -5.83 1.69
C VAL A 49 -8.17 -5.52 2.36
N TRP A 50 -9.21 -6.27 2.02
CA TRP A 50 -10.52 -6.14 2.66
C TRP A 50 -10.46 -6.43 4.16
N GLU A 51 -9.85 -7.56 4.53
CA GLU A 51 -9.69 -7.96 5.93
C GLU A 51 -8.91 -6.89 6.73
N TYR A 52 -7.87 -6.27 6.15
CA TYR A 52 -7.16 -5.14 6.76
C TYR A 52 -8.09 -3.97 7.11
N PHE A 53 -8.92 -3.52 6.16
CA PHE A 53 -9.81 -2.39 6.37
C PHE A 53 -10.95 -2.70 7.35
N GLU A 54 -11.50 -3.91 7.33
CA GLU A 54 -12.47 -4.35 8.34
C GLU A 54 -11.86 -4.38 9.74
N GLU A 55 -10.62 -4.85 9.89
CA GLU A 55 -9.88 -4.85 11.17
C GLU A 55 -9.57 -3.43 11.65
N ALA A 56 -9.30 -2.50 10.72
CA ALA A 56 -9.14 -1.07 11.00
C ALA A 56 -10.47 -0.38 11.37
N GLY A 57 -11.61 -1.08 11.27
CA GLY A 57 -12.94 -0.56 11.58
C GLY A 57 -13.56 0.29 10.48
N ILE A 58 -13.04 0.19 9.25
CA ILE A 58 -13.64 0.78 8.05
C ILE A 58 -14.76 -0.15 7.58
N ASP A 59 -15.95 0.43 7.36
CA ASP A 59 -17.10 -0.33 6.86
C ASP A 59 -16.94 -0.61 5.37
N MET A 60 -16.65 -1.87 5.06
CA MET A 60 -16.51 -2.37 3.70
C MET A 60 -17.82 -3.02 3.19
N GLU A 61 -18.92 -2.94 3.95
CA GLU A 61 -20.18 -3.60 3.62
C GLU A 61 -20.75 -3.07 2.29
N GLY A 62 -20.65 -3.89 1.24
CA GLY A 62 -21.13 -3.56 -0.09
C GLY A 62 -20.11 -2.88 -1.01
N ALA A 63 -18.87 -2.66 -0.54
CA ALA A 63 -17.78 -2.23 -1.40
C ALA A 63 -17.45 -3.35 -2.41
N ASP A 64 -17.19 -2.99 -3.67
CA ASP A 64 -16.69 -3.97 -4.64
C ASP A 64 -15.15 -3.96 -4.74
N GLU A 65 -14.59 -4.96 -5.43
CA GLU A 65 -13.13 -5.06 -5.59
C GLU A 65 -12.54 -3.83 -6.29
N GLU A 66 -13.26 -3.19 -7.20
CA GLU A 66 -12.77 -2.01 -7.92
C GLU A 66 -12.73 -0.78 -7.01
N GLU A 67 -13.71 -0.61 -6.13
CA GLU A 67 -13.76 0.47 -5.13
C GLU A 67 -12.59 0.34 -4.13
N ILE A 68 -12.30 -0.88 -3.66
CA ILE A 68 -11.21 -1.12 -2.69
C ILE A 68 -9.85 -0.89 -3.34
N LEU A 69 -9.64 -1.44 -4.54
CA LEU A 69 -8.39 -1.27 -5.27
C LEU A 69 -8.21 0.15 -5.81
N GLY A 70 -9.28 0.95 -5.82
CA GLY A 70 -9.27 2.36 -6.17
C GLY A 70 -8.93 3.30 -5.01
N ALA A 71 -8.76 2.79 -3.79
CA ALA A 71 -8.34 3.61 -2.65
C ALA A 71 -6.88 4.08 -2.81
N ASP A 72 -6.62 5.35 -2.50
CA ASP A 72 -5.29 5.97 -2.66
C ASP A 72 -4.24 5.29 -1.74
N GLU A 73 -4.67 4.69 -0.64
CA GLU A 73 -3.86 3.92 0.31
C GLU A 73 -3.43 2.56 -0.24
N VAL A 74 -4.05 2.06 -1.33
CA VAL A 74 -3.81 0.71 -1.87
C VAL A 74 -2.96 0.76 -3.13
N PHE A 75 -1.80 0.11 -3.07
CA PHE A 75 -0.82 0.07 -4.14
C PHE A 75 -0.75 -1.34 -4.73
N GLU A 76 -1.29 -1.52 -5.93
CA GLU A 76 -1.13 -2.77 -6.67
C GLU A 76 0.30 -2.92 -7.19
N ILE A 77 1.00 -3.97 -6.72
CA ILE A 77 2.40 -4.26 -7.09
C ILE A 77 2.48 -4.89 -8.49
N GLY A 78 1.42 -5.59 -8.91
CA GLY A 78 1.29 -6.23 -10.22
C GLY A 78 1.78 -7.69 -10.27
N ASP A 79 2.20 -8.25 -9.13
CA ASP A 79 2.55 -9.67 -8.97
C ASP A 79 1.52 -10.47 -8.13
N GLY A 80 0.34 -9.87 -7.91
CA GLY A 80 -0.73 -10.40 -7.06
C GLY A 80 -0.66 -9.91 -5.61
N ARG A 81 0.38 -9.15 -5.24
CA ARG A 81 0.48 -8.50 -3.94
C ARG A 81 0.00 -7.05 -3.99
N TYR A 82 -0.36 -6.56 -2.80
CA TYR A 82 -0.82 -5.19 -2.57
C TYR A 82 -0.06 -4.63 -1.37
N LEU A 83 0.39 -3.38 -1.51
CA LEU A 83 0.93 -2.59 -0.40
C LEU A 83 -0.16 -1.64 0.10
N ILE A 84 -0.36 -1.59 1.41
CA ILE A 84 -1.32 -0.70 2.07
C ILE A 84 -0.51 0.29 2.90
N VAL A 85 -0.70 1.59 2.63
CA VAL A 85 0.03 2.69 3.30
C VAL A 85 -0.98 3.67 3.88
N GLU A 86 -0.90 3.93 5.18
CA GLU A 86 -1.72 4.97 5.82
C GLU A 86 -1.14 6.36 5.50
N GLY A 87 -2.02 7.30 5.09
CA GLY A 87 -1.69 8.67 4.70
C GLY A 87 -1.70 9.69 5.84
#